data_AF-A0A946HUC6-F1
#
_entry.id   AF-A0A946HUC6-F1
#
_cell.length_a   1.000
_cell.length_b   1.000
_cell.length_c   1.000
_cell.angle_alpha   90.00
_cell.angle_beta   90.00
_cell.angle_gamma   90.00
#
_symmetry.space_group_name_H-M   'P 1'
#
loop_
_entity.id
_entity.type
_entity.pdbx_description
1 polymer ?
#
loop_
_entity_poly.entity_id
_entity_poly.type
_entity_poly.pdbx_seq_one_letter_code
_entity_poly.pdbx_strand_id
1 'polypeptide(L)'
;MTREQVASLIRWPMIIWAFGIINVTAMLPQLWQLIQTQETKGLSVGMFFIYGFIQIAFALEGYFKRNTVLSVCMTLSAMVTAVTITLFYYFQ
;
A
#
# COMPACT_ATOMS: atom_id res chain seq x y z
N MET A 1 -34.16 -2.18 -11.74
CA MET A 1 -33.16 -1.97 -10.67
C MET A 1 -32.37 -0.73 -11.04
N THR A 2 -32.56 0.38 -10.33
CA THR A 2 -31.87 1.66 -10.62
C THR A 2 -30.49 1.69 -9.95
N ARG A 3 -29.58 2.52 -10.46
CA ARG A 3 -28.19 2.66 -9.94
C ARG A 3 -28.15 2.94 -8.43
N GLU A 4 -29.11 3.72 -7.96
CA GLU A 4 -29.28 4.10 -6.55
C GLU A 4 -29.71 2.92 -5.67
N GLN A 5 -30.55 2.01 -6.19
CA GLN A 5 -30.94 0.77 -5.49
C GLN A 5 -29.77 -0.22 -5.37
N VAL A 6 -28.84 -0.22 -6.32
CA VAL A 6 -27.62 -1.02 -6.21
C VAL A 6 -26.65 -0.39 -5.20
N ALA A 7 -26.52 0.93 -5.22
CA ALA A 7 -25.64 1.66 -4.31
C ALA A 7 -26.08 1.54 -2.84
N SER A 8 -27.38 1.41 -2.56
CA SER A 8 -27.88 1.21 -1.20
C SER A 8 -27.67 -0.20 -0.65
N LEU A 9 -27.53 -1.21 -1.51
CA LEU A 9 -27.18 -2.58 -1.12
C LEU A 9 -25.68 -2.74 -0.84
N ILE A 10 -24.85 -1.93 -1.49
CA ILE A 10 -23.39 -2.01 -1.40
C ILE A 10 -22.89 -1.15 -0.25
N ARG A 11 -22.27 -1.80 0.76
CA ARG A 11 -21.56 -1.09 1.84
C ARG A 11 -20.20 -0.58 1.35
N TRP A 12 -20.22 0.45 0.52
CA TRP A 12 -19.02 1.07 -0.08
C TRP A 12 -17.89 1.36 0.90
N PRO A 13 -18.13 1.90 2.12
CA PRO A 13 -17.04 2.14 3.09
C PRO A 13 -16.28 0.88 3.47
N MET A 14 -16.99 -0.24 3.68
CA MET A 14 -16.37 -1.52 4.05
C MET A 14 -15.52 -2.08 2.91
N ILE A 15 -16.00 -1.94 1.67
CA ILE A 15 -15.28 -2.38 0.47
C ILE A 15 -13.99 -1.56 0.30
N ILE A 16 -14.06 -0.23 0.43
CA ILE A 16 -12.90 0.64 0.31
C ILE A 16 -11.86 0.30 1.39
N TRP A 17 -12.30 0.04 2.63
CA TRP A 17 -11.43 -0.44 3.69
C TRP A 17 -10.75 -1.77 3.36
N ALA A 18 -11.50 -2.75 2.85
CA ALA A 18 -10.94 -4.04 2.47
C ALA A 18 -9.87 -3.90 1.38
N PHE A 19 -10.13 -3.13 0.33
CA PHE A 19 -9.15 -2.86 -0.72
C PHE A 19 -7.94 -2.07 -0.21
N GLY A 20 -8.15 -1.12 0.71
CA GLY A 20 -7.07 -0.39 1.37
C GLY A 20 -6.15 -1.33 2.15
N ILE A 21 -6.71 -2.27 2.91
CA ILE A 21 -5.92 -3.27 3.65
C ILE A 21 -5.17 -4.19 2.69
N ILE A 22 -5.83 -4.66 1.61
CA ILE A 22 -5.19 -5.48 0.58
C ILE A 22 -3.99 -4.74 -0.05
N ASN A 23 -4.11 -3.42 -0.28
CA ASN A 23 -2.99 -2.63 -0.80
C ASN A 23 -1.77 -2.67 0.13
N VAL A 24 -1.98 -2.55 1.44
CA VAL A 24 -0.90 -2.64 2.44
C VAL A 24 -0.28 -4.04 2.45
N THR A 25 -1.12 -5.08 2.46
CA THR A 25 -0.63 -6.45 2.62
C THR A 25 -0.05 -7.04 1.33
N ALA A 26 -0.37 -6.50 0.16
CA ALA A 26 0.12 -6.99 -1.13
C ALA A 26 1.66 -6.99 -1.24
N MET A 27 2.35 -6.09 -0.54
CA MET A 27 3.81 -6.00 -0.54
C MET A 27 4.47 -6.83 0.57
N LEU A 28 3.70 -7.34 1.53
CA LEU A 28 4.23 -8.13 2.65
C LEU A 28 4.87 -9.46 2.21
N PRO A 29 4.33 -10.24 1.26
CA PRO A 29 4.99 -11.46 0.79
C PRO A 29 6.39 -11.19 0.23
N GLN A 30 6.57 -10.06 -0.47
CA GLN A 30 7.86 -9.67 -1.04
C GLN A 30 8.84 -9.24 0.04
N LEU A 31 8.38 -8.46 1.02
CA LEU A 31 9.17 -8.10 2.20
C LEU A 31 9.57 -9.37 2.99
N TRP A 32 8.64 -10.29 3.18
CA TRP A 32 8.88 -11.56 3.87
C TRP A 32 9.91 -12.41 3.14
N GLN A 33 9.80 -12.51 1.81
CA GLN A 33 10.76 -13.23 0.99
C GLN A 33 12.15 -12.61 1.14
N LEU A 34 12.27 -11.28 1.06
CA LEU A 34 13.55 -10.58 1.24
C LEU A 34 14.17 -10.85 2.61
N ILE A 35 13.37 -10.87 3.69
CA ILE A 35 13.87 -11.18 5.04
C ILE A 35 14.34 -12.64 5.15
N GLN A 36 13.59 -13.57 4.56
CA GLN A 36 13.87 -15.02 4.62
C GLN A 36 15.09 -15.41 3.78
N THR A 37 15.17 -14.91 2.55
CA THR A 37 16.20 -15.33 1.60
C THR A 37 17.44 -14.45 1.66
N GLN A 38 17.30 -13.20 2.12
CA GLN A 38 18.35 -12.16 2.04
C GLN A 38 18.84 -11.92 0.60
N GLU A 39 18.13 -12.46 -0.40
CA GLU A 39 18.49 -12.35 -1.82
C GLU A 39 17.82 -11.12 -2.41
N THR A 40 18.65 -10.18 -2.86
CA THR A 40 18.21 -8.92 -3.49
C THR A 40 18.09 -9.03 -5.02
N LYS A 41 18.56 -10.14 -5.61
CA LYS A 41 18.53 -10.37 -7.06
C LYS A 41 17.11 -10.37 -7.60
N GLY A 42 16.87 -9.54 -8.62
CA GLY A 42 15.57 -9.42 -9.29
C GLY A 42 14.62 -8.40 -8.66
N LEU A 43 14.98 -7.78 -7.52
CA LEU A 43 14.21 -6.66 -6.97
C LEU A 43 14.55 -5.36 -7.70
N SER A 44 13.55 -4.71 -8.27
CA SER A 44 13.70 -3.39 -8.87
C SER A 44 13.51 -2.29 -7.82
N VAL A 45 14.61 -1.87 -7.19
CA VAL A 45 14.58 -0.76 -6.20
C VAL A 45 13.99 0.53 -6.76
N GLY A 46 14.26 0.83 -8.04
CA GLY A 46 13.67 2.00 -8.70
C GLY A 46 12.14 1.98 -8.65
N MET A 47 11.52 0.82 -8.82
CA MET A 47 10.06 0.67 -8.71
C MET A 47 9.57 0.89 -7.27
N PHE A 48 10.29 0.41 -6.27
CA PHE A 48 9.93 0.68 -4.87
C PHE A 48 10.00 2.17 -4.52
N PHE A 49 10.98 2.91 -5.04
CA PHE A 49 11.00 4.36 -4.86
C PHE A 49 9.79 5.04 -5.51
N ILE A 50 9.44 4.66 -6.75
CA ILE A 50 8.25 5.19 -7.43
C ILE A 50 6.99 4.90 -6.61
N TYR A 51 6.82 3.66 -6.13
CA TYR A 51 5.69 3.31 -5.26
C TYR A 51 5.68 4.10 -3.96
N GLY A 52 6.84 4.28 -3.32
CA GLY A 52 6.97 5.07 -2.10
C GLY A 52 6.51 6.52 -2.32
N PHE A 53 6.95 7.17 -3.40
CA PHE A 53 6.51 8.54 -3.72
C PHE A 53 5.01 8.63 -3.95
N ILE A 54 4.44 7.68 -4.72
CA ILE A 54 3.00 7.63 -4.98
C ILE A 54 2.21 7.44 -3.67
N GLN A 55 2.63 6.49 -2.83
CA GLN A 55 1.99 6.21 -1.55
C GLN A 55 2.05 7.43 -0.62
N ILE A 56 3.19 8.13 -0.53
CA ILE A 56 3.31 9.36 0.26
C ILE A 56 2.36 10.45 -0.28
N ALA A 57 2.32 10.66 -1.60
CA ALA A 57 1.44 11.65 -2.22
C ALA A 57 -0.05 11.37 -1.91
N PHE A 58 -0.50 10.12 -2.05
CA PHE A 58 -1.88 9.74 -1.74
C PHE A 58 -2.17 9.72 -0.23
N ALA A 59 -1.20 9.42 0.62
CA ALA A 59 -1.34 9.53 2.08
C ALA A 59 -1.61 10.99 2.49
N LEU A 60 -0.86 11.94 1.91
CA LEU A 60 -1.05 13.37 2.09
C LEU A 60 -2.41 13.83 1.55
N GLU A 61 -2.79 13.40 0.34
CA GLU A 61 -4.11 13.68 -0.21
C GLU A 61 -5.23 13.19 0.71
N GLY A 62 -5.11 11.96 1.22
CA GLY A 62 -6.05 11.37 2.18
C GLY A 62 -6.14 12.20 3.46
N TYR A 63 -5.01 12.68 3.97
CA TYR A 63 -4.97 13.56 5.14
C TYR A 63 -5.71 14.87 4.90
N PHE A 64 -5.39 15.59 3.81
CA PHE A 64 -6.02 16.88 3.48
C PHE A 64 -7.52 16.76 3.19
N LYS A 65 -7.95 15.65 2.57
CA LYS A 65 -9.37 15.38 2.28
C LYS A 65 -10.12 14.73 3.44
N ARG A 66 -9.48 14.53 4.61
CA ARG A 66 -10.05 13.80 5.76
C ARG A 66 -10.56 12.40 5.39
N ASN A 67 -9.95 11.77 4.39
CA ASN A 67 -10.23 10.39 4.01
C ASN A 67 -9.31 9.47 4.82
N THR A 68 -9.80 9.02 5.98
CA THR A 68 -9.04 8.17 6.90
C THR A 68 -8.55 6.89 6.25
N VAL A 69 -9.35 6.27 5.37
CA VAL A 69 -8.96 5.01 4.73
C VAL A 69 -7.75 5.22 3.82
N LEU A 70 -7.83 6.23 2.95
CA LEU A 70 -6.75 6.55 2.03
C LEU A 70 -5.48 6.95 2.80
N SER A 71 -5.61 7.81 3.80
CA SER A 71 -4.48 8.28 4.60
C SER A 71 -3.79 7.14 5.36
N VAL A 72 -4.55 6.30 6.08
CA VAL A 72 -4.00 5.20 6.88
C VAL A 72 -3.40 4.13 5.99
N CYS A 73 -4.14 3.64 4.98
CA CYS A 73 -3.65 2.56 4.13
C CYS A 73 -2.42 2.99 3.34
N MET A 74 -2.39 4.19 2.76
CA MET A 74 -1.23 4.64 1.99
C MET A 74 -0.01 4.91 2.88
N THR A 75 -0.21 5.38 4.12
CA THR A 75 0.88 5.53 5.09
C THR A 75 1.48 4.18 5.46
N LEU A 76 0.65 3.17 5.77
CA LEU A 76 1.13 1.82 6.07
C LEU A 76 1.86 1.19 4.88
N SER A 77 1.33 1.35 3.66
CA SER A 77 2.01 0.89 2.45
C SER A 77 3.36 1.58 2.26
N ALA A 78 3.45 2.91 2.48
CA ALA A 78 4.70 3.65 2.42
C ALA A 78 5.73 3.15 3.45
N MET A 79 5.29 2.78 4.66
CA MET A 79 6.17 2.18 5.67
C MET A 79 6.71 0.82 5.22
N VAL A 80 5.86 -0.07 4.68
CA VAL A 80 6.30 -1.37 4.15
C VAL A 80 7.30 -1.19 3.00
N THR A 81 7.05 -0.24 2.10
CA THR A 81 7.96 0.12 1.02
C THR A 81 9.31 0.62 1.56
N ALA A 82 9.30 1.54 2.54
CA ALA A 82 10.52 2.08 3.14
C ALA A 82 11.35 0.99 3.83
N VAL A 83 10.71 0.08 4.56
CA VAL A 83 11.39 -1.08 5.17
C VAL A 83 11.99 -1.98 4.09
N THR A 84 11.26 -2.27 3.02
CA THR A 84 11.77 -3.10 1.90
C THR A 84 13.01 -2.47 1.26
N ILE A 85 12.98 -1.16 0.98
CA ILE A 85 14.13 -0.42 0.43
C ILE A 85 15.32 -0.47 1.41
N THR A 86 15.07 -0.26 2.71
CA THR A 86 16.11 -0.28 3.74
C THR A 86 16.78 -1.64 3.83
N LEU A 87 15.99 -2.72 3.84
CA LEU A 87 16.52 -4.08 3.87
C LEU A 87 17.25 -4.46 2.57
N PHE A 88 16.78 -3.97 1.42
CA PHE A 88 17.48 -4.19 0.16
C PHE A 88 18.92 -3.66 0.24
N TYR A 89 19.11 -2.42 0.70
CA TYR A 89 20.46 -1.84 0.82
C TYR A 89 21.28 -2.47 1.94
N TYR A 90 20.63 -3.01 2.99
CA TYR A 90 21.32 -3.70 4.08
C TYR A 90 21.87 -5.08 3.67
N PHE A 91 21.18 -5.80 2.77
CA PHE A 91 21.59 -7.13 2.27
C PHE A 91 22.41 -7.09 0.97
N GLN A 92 22.68 -5.90 0.43
CA GLN A 92 23.50 -5.72 -0.78
C GLN A 92 24.99 -5.65 -0.43
#